data_AF-A0AAJ1BZR6-F1
#
_entry.id   AF-A0AAJ1BZR6-F1
#
_cell.length_a   1.000
_cell.length_b   1.000
_cell.length_c   1.000
_cell.angle_alpha   90.00
_cell.angle_beta   90.00
_cell.angle_gamma   90.00
#
_symmetry.space_group_name_H-M   'P 1'
#
loop_
_entity.id
_entity.type
_entity.pdbx_description
1 polymer ?
#
loop_
_entity_poly.entity_id
_entity_poly.type
_entity_poly.pdbx_seq_one_letter_code
_entity_poly.pdbx_strand_id
1 'polypeptide(L)' 'MIAKMIYHVPVFGWMLKEAVTGPTTAKVLFIVNLLLVWLLAIITFGYPAIIIPALAAVPTMFVILILIMKG' A
#
# COMPACT_ATOMS: atom_id res chain seq x y z
N MET A 1 14.92 11.11 -7.42
CA MET A 1 14.14 12.37 -7.36
C MET A 1 12.67 12.20 -6.97
N ILE A 2 12.00 11.08 -7.26
CA ILE A 2 10.57 10.86 -6.94
C ILE A 2 10.28 10.66 -5.43
N ALA A 3 11.20 10.04 -4.69
CA ALA A 3 11.01 9.75 -3.26
C ALA A 3 10.76 11.01 -2.40
N LYS A 4 11.34 12.16 -2.75
CA LYS A 4 11.21 13.41 -1.98
C LYS A 4 9.82 14.06 -2.08
N MET A 5 9.09 13.77 -3.15
CA MET A 5 7.75 14.32 -3.41
C MET A 5 6.66 13.60 -2.61
N ILE A 6 6.84 12.30 -2.37
CA ILE A 6 5.92 11.49 -1.55
C ILE A 6 5.94 11.95 -0.08
N TYR A 7 7.08 12.44 0.42
CA TYR A 7 7.20 12.99 1.78
C TYR A 7 6.56 14.36 2.00
N HIS A 8 6.11 15.04 0.94
CA HIS A 8 5.47 16.35 1.03
C HIS A 8 3.94 16.29 1.03
N VAL A 9 3.35 15.10 0.87
CA VAL A 9 1.91 14.91 1.06
C VAL A 9 1.66 14.85 2.57
N PRO A 10 1.09 15.90 3.20
CA PRO A 10 1.10 16.08 4.65
C PRO A 10 0.34 15.00 5.42
N VAL A 11 -0.49 14.20 4.75
CA VAL A 11 -1.26 13.11 5.37
C VAL A 11 -0.50 11.78 5.39
N PHE A 12 0.12 11.38 4.27
CA PHE A 12 0.80 10.08 4.16
C PHE A 12 2.32 10.18 4.36
N GLY A 13 2.93 11.33 4.05
CA GLY A 13 4.38 11.54 4.04
C GLY A 13 5.03 11.47 5.43
N TRP A 14 4.36 11.97 6.48
CA TRP A 14 4.87 11.91 7.85
C TRP A 14 4.82 10.49 8.41
N MET A 15 3.70 9.79 8.22
CA MET A 15 3.55 8.40 8.62
C MET A 15 4.54 7.47 7.90
N LEU A 16 4.76 7.66 6.60
CA LEU A 16 5.75 6.90 5.83
C LEU A 16 7.19 7.18 6.29
N LYS A 17 7.51 8.43 6.67
CA LYS A 17 8.83 8.79 7.19
C LYS A 17 9.09 8.13 8.55
N GLU A 18 8.12 8.18 9.45
CA GLU A 18 8.21 7.54 10.77
C GLU A 18 8.19 6.01 10.69
N ALA A 19 7.47 5.40 9.74
CA ALA A 19 7.52 3.96 9.53
C ALA A 19 8.91 3.47 9.06
N VAL A 20 9.63 4.27 8.27
CA VAL A 20 10.95 3.88 7.74
C VAL A 20 12.08 4.14 8.73
N THR A 21 12.05 5.29 9.42
CA THR A 21 13.13 5.70 10.35
C THR A 21 12.82 5.50 11.83
N GLY A 22 11.57 5.24 12.19
CA GLY A 22 11.13 5.16 13.58
C GLY A 22 11.31 3.78 14.23
N PRO A 23 11.09 3.71 15.55
CA PRO A 23 11.14 2.48 16.33
C PRO A 23 10.12 1.44 15.85
N THR A 24 10.28 0.18 16.25
CA THR A 24 9.41 -0.95 15.85
C THR A 24 7.92 -0.66 16.04
N THR A 25 7.56 0.08 17.08
CA THR A 25 6.19 0.55 17.35
C THR A 25 5.61 1.41 16.20
N ALA A 26 6.41 2.29 15.60
CA ALA A 26 5.97 3.15 14.49
C ALA A 26 5.66 2.32 13.23
N LYS A 27 6.44 1.27 12.97
CA LYS A 27 6.18 0.31 11.87
C LYS A 27 4.86 -0.43 12.07
N VAL A 28 4.59 -0.88 13.29
CA VAL A 28 3.34 -1.57 13.61
C VAL A 28 2.15 -0.62 13.45
N LEU A 29 2.24 0.60 13.98
CA LEU A 29 1.18 1.61 13.84
C LEU A 29 0.92 2.00 12.38
N PHE A 30 1.95 2.02 11.53
CA PHE A 30 1.79 2.25 10.10
C PHE A 30 0.97 1.14 9.43
N ILE A 31 1.28 -0.12 9.72
CA ILE A 31 0.52 -1.27 9.19
C ILE A 31 -0.92 -1.22 9.68
N VAL A 32 -1.14 -0.95 10.97
CA VAL A 32 -2.49 -0.83 11.54
C VAL A 32 -3.27 0.29 10.86
N ASN A 33 -2.67 1.48 10.68
CA ASN A 33 -3.35 2.57 9.99
C ASN A 33 -3.62 2.25 8.52
N LEU A 34 -2.73 1.54 7.82
CA LEU A 34 -2.98 1.10 6.45
C LEU A 34 -4.18 0.15 6.36
N LEU A 35 -4.29 -0.79 7.30
CA LEU A 35 -5.44 -1.69 7.40
C LEU A 35 -6.73 -0.93 7.73
N LEU A 36 -6.68 0.06 8.63
CA LEU A 36 -7.84 0.90 8.97
C LEU A 36 -8.30 1.74 7.78
N VAL A 37 -7.37 2.34 7.02
CA VAL A 37 -7.69 3.10 5.80
C VAL A 37 -8.33 2.18 4.76
N TRP A 38 -7.82 0.94 4.61
CA TRP A 38 -8.43 -0.03 3.71
C TRP A 38 -9.83 -0.46 4.17
N LEU A 39 -10.03 -0.68 5.46
CA LEU A 39 -11.35 -0.97 6.03
C LEU A 39 -12.33 0.19 5.81
N LEU A 40 -11.88 1.43 6.03
CA LEU A 40 -12.68 2.63 5.73
C LEU A 40 -13.04 2.71 4.25
N ALA A 41 -12.12 2.37 3.34
CA ALA A 41 -12.38 2.30 1.91
C ALA A 41 -13.43 1.23 1.56
N ILE A 42 -13.41 0.07 2.23
CA ILE A 42 -14.45 -0.95 2.07
C ILE A 42 -15.81 -0.44 2.55
N ILE A 43 -15.86 0.30 3.66
CA ILE A 43 -17.12 0.87 4.17
C ILE A 43 -17.66 1.97 3.25
N THR A 44 -16.79 2.86 2.73
CA THR A 44 -17.22 3.99 1.89
C THR A 44 -17.51 3.60 0.44
N PHE A 45 -16.68 2.75 -0.16
CA PHE A 45 -16.80 2.38 -1.57
C PHE A 45 -17.42 0.99 -1.78
N GLY A 46 -17.52 0.15 -0.74
CA GLY A 46 -18.13 -1.16 -0.80
C GLY A 46 -17.30 -2.20 -1.57
N TYR A 47 -17.99 -3.04 -2.34
CA TYR A 47 -17.40 -4.07 -3.20
C TYR A 47 -16.27 -3.56 -4.14
N PRO A 48 -16.38 -2.35 -4.75
CA PRO A 48 -15.29 -1.71 -5.48
C PRO A 48 -13.91 -1.74 -4.79
N ALA A 49 -13.84 -1.54 -3.47
CA ALA A 49 -12.58 -1.51 -2.73
C ALA A 49 -11.87 -2.87 -2.69
N ILE A 50 -12.59 -3.96 -2.93
CA ILE A 50 -12.07 -5.33 -2.93
C ILE A 50 -11.79 -5.81 -4.37
N ILE A 51 -12.69 -5.51 -5.31
CA ILE A 51 -12.55 -5.98 -6.70
C ILE A 51 -11.39 -5.31 -7.44
N ILE A 52 -11.08 -4.05 -7.15
CA ILE A 52 -9.97 -3.34 -7.80
C ILE A 52 -8.61 -4.00 -7.48
N PRO A 53 -8.24 -4.24 -6.19
CA PRO A 53 -7.04 -5.01 -5.87
C PRO A 53 -7.02 -6.41 -6.49
N ALA A 54 -8.16 -7.12 -6.49
CA ALA A 54 -8.26 -8.46 -7.06
C ALA A 54 -8.00 -8.45 -8.58
N LEU A 55 -8.61 -7.52 -9.31
CA LEU A 55 -8.41 -7.36 -10.76
C LEU A 55 -6.99 -6.90 -11.08
N ALA A 56 -6.37 -6.05 -10.26
CA ALA A 56 -4.98 -5.66 -10.43
C ALA A 56 -3.99 -6.81 -10.14
N ALA A 57 -4.35 -7.73 -9.24
CA ALA A 57 -3.53 -8.90 -8.95
C ALA A 57 -3.45 -9.87 -10.14
N VAL A 58 -4.50 -9.97 -10.97
CA VAL A 58 -4.53 -10.86 -12.14
C VAL A 58 -3.36 -10.60 -13.12
N PRO A 59 -3.22 -9.41 -13.75
CA PRO A 59 -2.11 -9.14 -14.65
C PRO A 59 -0.77 -9.18 -13.92
N THR A 60 -0.73 -8.79 -12.64
CA THR A 60 0.49 -8.84 -11.82
C THR A 60 1.00 -10.29 -11.70
N MET A 61 0.12 -11.25 -11.43
CA MET A 61 0.46 -12.66 -11.37
C MET A 61 0.92 -13.20 -12.72
N PHE A 62 0.27 -12.80 -13.82
CA PHE A 62 0.76 -13.16 -15.17
C PHE A 62 2.18 -12.66 -15.41
N VAL A 63 2.48 -11.40 -15.06
CA VAL A 63 3.84 -10.84 -15.16
C VAL A 63 4.82 -11.64 -14.31
N ILE A 64 4.46 -11.96 -13.06
CA ILE A 64 5.30 -12.78 -12.17
C ILE A 64 5.58 -14.15 -12.78
N LEU A 65 4.55 -14.83 -13.31
CA LEU A 65 4.71 -16.14 -13.96
C LEU A 65 5.61 -16.05 -15.19
N ILE A 66 5.45 -15.03 -16.02
CA ILE A 66 6.32 -14.80 -17.19
C ILE A 66 7.77 -14.58 -16.74
N LEU A 67 7.99 -13.78 -15.69
CA LEU A 67 9.33 -13.53 -15.14
C LEU A 67 9.98 -14.80 -14.58
N ILE A 68 9.20 -15.65 -13.90
CA ILE A 68 9.67 -16.95 -13.40
C ILE A 68 10.02 -17.89 -14.56
N MET A 69 9.19 -17.93 -15.61
CA MET A 69 9.44 -18.78 -16.79
C MET A 69 10.60 -18.27 -17.66
N LYS A 70 10.99 -16.99 -17.53
CA LYS A 70 12.14 -16.39 -18.23
C LYS A 70 13.49 -16.70 -17.58
N GLY A 71 13.51 -17.53 -16.53
CA GLY A 71 14.73 -18.04 -15.89
C GLY A 71 15.69 -18.70 -16.85
#